data_AF-A0A061PBK4-F1
#
_entry.id   AF-A0A061PBK4-F1
#
_cell.length_a   1.000
_cell.length_b   1.000
_cell.length_c   1.000
_cell.angle_alpha   90.00
_cell.angle_beta   90.00
_cell.angle_gamma   90.00
#
_symmetry.space_group_name_H-M   'P 1'
#
loop_
_entity.id
_entity.type
_entity.pdbx_description
1 polymer ?
#
loop_
_entity_poly.entity_id
_entity_poly.type
_entity_poly.pdbx_seq_one_letter_code
_entity_poly.pdbx_strand_id
1 'polypeptide(L)'
;MVIERDNVVLAVLWKASMCLPSVGIRKRLVGWSHEQVVNSLLRLMAKGSVRAQIIGGTSYYCTTISEEAFSKQFYGGEDNE
;
A
#
# COMPACT_ATOMS: atom_id res chain seq x y z
N MET A 1 1.76 12.96 10.85
CA MET A 1 1.64 11.55 11.23
C MET A 1 0.56 10.72 10.48
N VAL A 2 -0.21 11.28 9.53
CA VAL A 2 -1.15 10.48 8.69
C VAL A 2 -0.49 9.96 7.40
N ILE A 3 0.40 10.76 6.81
CA ILE A 3 1.14 10.40 5.60
C ILE A 3 2.06 9.19 5.83
N GLU A 4 2.71 9.12 7.01
CA GLU A 4 3.56 7.99 7.39
C GLU A 4 2.80 6.66 7.41
N ARG A 5 1.53 6.67 7.84
CA ARG A 5 0.71 5.45 7.89
C ARG A 5 0.34 4.93 6.52
N ASP A 6 -0.03 5.82 5.61
CA ASP A 6 -0.37 5.44 4.24
C ASP A 6 0.85 4.83 3.52
N ASN A 7 2.06 5.36 3.76
CA ASN A 7 3.31 4.82 3.20
C ASN A 7 3.63 3.42 3.73
N VAL A 8 3.32 3.14 5.00
CA VAL A 8 3.51 1.79 5.59
C VAL A 8 2.59 0.76 4.94
N VAL A 9 1.32 1.11 4.68
CA VAL A 9 0.39 0.22 3.97
C VAL A 9 0.84 -0.03 2.53
N LEU A 10 1.32 1.02 1.84
CA LEU A 10 1.93 0.90 0.51
C LEU A 10 3.14 -0.03 0.52
N ALA A 11 4.04 0.12 1.48
CA ALA A 11 5.24 -0.72 1.59
C ALA A 11 4.87 -2.21 1.75
N VAL A 12 3.85 -2.51 2.54
CA VAL A 12 3.36 -3.89 2.73
C VAL A 12 2.80 -4.48 1.44
N LEU A 13 2.00 -3.70 0.71
CA LEU A 13 1.42 -4.13 -0.56
C LEU A 13 2.49 -4.29 -1.65
N TRP A 14 3.43 -3.36 -1.73
CA TRP A 14 4.54 -3.42 -2.68
C TRP A 14 5.43 -4.65 -2.44
N LYS A 15 5.83 -4.88 -1.18
CA LYS A 15 6.63 -6.06 -0.81
C LYS A 15 5.89 -7.39 -1.02
N ALA A 16 4.55 -7.38 -1.00
CA ALA A 16 3.78 -8.59 -1.23
C ALA A 16 3.82 -9.04 -2.70
N SER A 17 4.04 -8.11 -3.64
CA SER A 17 4.01 -8.36 -5.10
C SER A 17 2.75 -9.08 -5.58
N MET A 18 1.68 -9.06 -4.78
CA MET A 18 0.42 -9.77 -5.01
C MET A 18 -0.74 -9.04 -4.32
N CYS A 19 -1.96 -9.34 -4.75
CA CYS A 19 -3.16 -8.80 -4.11
C CYS A 19 -3.33 -9.36 -2.69
N LEU A 20 -3.55 -8.48 -1.71
CA LEU A 20 -3.80 -8.86 -0.32
C LEU A 20 -5.16 -8.37 0.18
N PRO A 21 -5.94 -9.20 0.87
CA PRO A 21 -7.12 -8.73 1.58
C PRO A 21 -6.72 -7.83 2.76
N SER A 22 -7.60 -6.91 3.17
CA SER A 22 -7.35 -5.99 4.30
C SER A 22 -6.95 -6.71 5.60
N VAL A 23 -7.49 -7.92 5.83
CA VAL A 23 -7.11 -8.80 6.94
C VAL A 23 -5.65 -9.28 6.81
N GLY A 24 -5.21 -9.62 5.60
CA GLY A 24 -3.83 -10.03 5.32
C GLY A 24 -2.84 -8.90 5.54
N ILE A 25 -3.21 -7.68 5.15
CA ILE A 25 -2.41 -6.46 5.39
C ILE A 25 -2.31 -6.19 6.90
N ARG A 26 -3.44 -6.24 7.63
CA ARG A 26 -3.45 -6.04 9.10
C ARG A 26 -2.55 -7.04 9.82
N LYS A 27 -2.53 -8.32 9.40
CA LYS A 27 -1.65 -9.34 10.00
C LYS A 27 -0.16 -9.00 9.87
N ARG A 28 0.23 -8.20 8.87
CA ARG A 28 1.60 -7.73 8.67
C ARG A 28 1.90 -6.41 9.40
N LEU A 29 0.88 -5.72 9.90
CA LEU A 29 0.97 -4.45 10.62
C LEU A 29 0.59 -4.64 12.09
N VAL A 30 1.55 -5.11 12.88
CA VAL A 30 1.36 -5.36 14.32
C VAL A 30 1.00 -4.04 15.02
N GLY A 31 -0.03 -4.08 15.87
CA GLY A 31 -0.52 -2.91 16.62
C GLY A 31 -1.50 -2.02 15.86
N TRP A 32 -1.84 -2.35 14.61
CA TRP A 32 -2.81 -1.59 13.83
C TRP A 32 -4.22 -2.18 13.94
N SER A 33 -5.21 -1.30 14.14
CA SER A 33 -6.61 -1.69 14.07
C SER A 33 -7.03 -1.96 12.63
N HIS A 34 -8.07 -2.79 12.45
CA HIS A 34 -8.61 -3.04 11.12
C HIS A 34 -9.11 -1.74 10.46
N GLU A 35 -9.76 -0.89 11.24
CA GLU A 35 -10.25 0.41 10.79
C GLU A 35 -9.11 1.33 10.31
N GLN A 36 -7.97 1.35 11.01
CA GLN A 36 -6.80 2.13 10.59
C GLN A 36 -6.28 1.68 9.22
N VAL A 37 -6.21 0.37 8.99
CA VAL A 37 -5.80 -0.20 7.70
C VAL A 37 -6.79 0.17 6.61
N VAL A 38 -8.10 -0.01 6.86
CA VAL A 38 -9.16 0.34 5.89
C VAL A 38 -9.15 1.82 5.55
N ASN A 39 -9.02 2.70 6.55
CA ASN A 39 -8.94 4.14 6.34
C ASN A 39 -7.73 4.54 5.50
N SER A 40 -6.56 3.90 5.70
CA SER A 40 -5.39 4.12 4.84
C SER A 40 -5.62 3.60 3.42
N LEU A 41 -6.23 2.42 3.25
CA LEU A 41 -6.56 1.89 1.93
C LEU A 41 -7.51 2.81 1.16
N LEU A 42 -8.55 3.34 1.82
CA LEU A 42 -9.48 4.30 1.21
C LEU A 42 -8.77 5.56 0.71
N ARG A 43 -7.88 6.13 1.54
CA ARG A 43 -7.08 7.30 1.15
C ARG A 43 -6.11 7.00 0.00
N LEU A 44 -5.47 5.84 0.01
CA LEU A 44 -4.56 5.41 -1.06
C LEU A 44 -5.29 5.12 -2.37
N MET A 45 -6.51 4.59 -2.31
CA MET A 45 -7.37 4.44 -3.48
C MET A 45 -7.81 5.80 -4.03
N ALA A 46 -8.17 6.76 -3.18
CA ALA A 46 -8.50 8.12 -3.60
C ALA A 46 -7.32 8.83 -4.30
N LYS A 47 -6.08 8.48 -3.93
CA LYS A 47 -4.85 8.97 -4.58
C LYS A 47 -4.47 8.20 -5.86
N GLY A 48 -5.18 7.11 -6.18
CA GLY A 48 -4.85 6.23 -7.30
C GLY A 48 -3.64 5.33 -7.08
N SER A 49 -3.07 5.31 -5.87
CA SER A 49 -1.87 4.55 -5.51
C SER A 49 -2.16 3.06 -5.29
N VAL A 50 -3.38 2.73 -4.87
CA VAL A 50 -3.84 1.37 -4.63
C VAL A 50 -5.14 1.13 -5.39
N ARG A 51 -5.36 -0.09 -5.86
CA ARG A 51 -6.64 -0.55 -6.41
C ARG A 51 -7.16 -1.75 -5.64
N ALA A 52 -8.48 -1.89 -5.64
CA ALA A 52 -9.18 -3.05 -5.11
C ALA A 52 -9.57 -3.99 -6.25
N GLN A 53 -9.51 -5.28 -6.01
CA GLN A 53 -9.96 -6.36 -6.89
C GLN A 53 -10.82 -7.33 -6.09
N ILE A 54 -11.88 -7.87 -6.72
CA ILE A 54 -12.73 -8.88 -6.08
C ILE A 54 -12.26 -10.26 -6.54
N ILE A 55 -11.58 -11.00 -5.66
CA ILE A 55 -11.17 -12.39 -5.86
C ILE A 55 -11.59 -13.19 -4.63
N GLY A 56 -12.79 -13.78 -4.66
CA GLY A 56 -13.38 -14.43 -3.48
C GLY A 56 -13.61 -13.50 -2.28
N GLY A 57 -13.48 -12.18 -2.49
CA GLY A 57 -13.48 -11.12 -1.48
C GLY A 57 -12.67 -9.91 -1.96
N THR A 58 -12.75 -8.78 -1.25
CA THR A 58 -12.00 -7.56 -1.61
C THR A 58 -10.53 -7.69 -1.24
N SER A 59 -9.67 -7.67 -2.25
CA SER A 59 -8.21 -7.65 -2.12
C SER A 59 -7.64 -6.37 -2.72
N TYR A 60 -6.45 -5.96 -2.29
CA TYR A 60 -5.84 -4.68 -2.64
C TYR A 60 -4.42 -4.90 -3.18
N TYR A 61 -4.02 -4.08 -4.15
CA TYR A 61 -2.68 -4.11 -4.75
C TYR A 61 -2.23 -2.70 -5.14
N CYS A 62 -0.91 -2.50 -5.20
CA CYS A 62 -0.32 -1.24 -5.66
C CYS A 62 -0.54 -1.05 -7.16
N THR A 63 -0.78 0.18 -7.60
CA THR A 63 -0.76 0.52 -9.02
C THR A 63 0.65 0.81 -9.48
N THR A 64 0.93 0.62 -10.77
CA THR A 64 2.25 0.87 -11.39
C THR A 64 2.79 2.27 -11.10
N ILE A 65 1.90 3.28 -11.10
CA ILE A 65 2.23 4.67 -10.76
C ILE A 65 2.75 4.77 -9.32
N SER A 66 2.18 3.99 -8.41
CA SER A 66 2.63 3.96 -7.02
C SER A 66 3.92 3.16 -6.83
N GLU A 67 4.19 2.15 -7.66
CA GLU A 67 5.45 1.41 -7.60
C GLU A 67 6.62 2.28 -8.03
N GLU A 68 6.48 3.08 -9.09
CA GLU A 68 7.52 4.02 -9.53
C GLU A 68 7.71 5.15 -8.52
N ALA A 69 6.63 5.74 -8.00
CA ALA A 69 6.71 6.81 -7.00
C ALA A 69 7.33 6.31 -5.69
N PHE A 70 6.94 5.12 -5.23
CA PHE A 70 7.49 4.51 -4.02
C PHE A 70 8.93 4.06 -4.24
N SER A 71 9.25 3.44 -5.38
CA SER A 71 10.63 3.08 -5.73
C SER A 71 11.53 4.32 -5.76
N LYS A 72 11.12 5.42 -6.39
CA LYS A 72 11.90 6.66 -6.38
C LYS A 72 12.11 7.24 -4.98
N GLN A 73 11.11 7.14 -4.11
CA GLN A 73 11.20 7.68 -2.76
C GLN A 73 12.11 6.85 -1.83
N PHE A 74 12.21 5.53 -2.05
CA PHE A 74 12.94 4.61 -1.17
C PHE A 74 14.27 4.10 -1.76
N TYR A 75 14.40 4.05 -3.08
CA TYR A 75 15.56 3.55 -3.83
C TYR A 75 16.07 4.55 -4.89
N GLY A 76 15.30 5.59 -5.24
CA GLY A 76 15.65 6.57 -6.28
C GLY A 76 16.64 7.63 -5.85
N GLY A 77 17.72 7.21 -5.22
CA GLY A 77 18.91 8.03 -5.01
C GLY A 77 20.12 7.32 -5.59
N GLU A 78 20.16 7.11 -6.91
CA GLU A 78 21.39 6.96 -7.71
C GLU A 78 20.99 6.75 -9.18
N ASP A 79 20.89 7.86 -9.91
CA ASP A 79 21.21 7.96 -11.35
C ASP A 79 21.52 9.44 -11.59
N ASN A 80 22.67 9.85 -11.05
CA ASN A 80 23.34 11.07 -11.43
C ASN A 80 24.36 10.67 -12.52
N GLU A 81 24.18 11.29 -13.69
CA GLU A 81 25.09 11.29 -14.86
C GLU A 81 24.93 10.17 -15.90
#